data_AF-A0AAE3T9X3-F1
#
_entry.id   AF-A0AAE3T9X3-F1
#
_cell.length_a   1.000
_cell.length_b   1.000
_cell.length_c   1.000
_cell.angle_alpha   90.00
_cell.angle_beta   90.00
_cell.angle_gamma   90.00
#
_symmetry.space_group_name_H-M   'P 1'
#
loop_
_entity.id
_entity.type
_entity.pdbx_description
1 polymer ?
#
loop_
_entity_poly.entity_id
_entity_poly.type
_entity_poly.pdbx_seq_one_letter_code
_entity_poly.pdbx_strand_id
1 'polypeptide(L)' 'MKRMTTWTVVLLIGVAVIAVYPWIPRGATPAETGFFPDWLIPLGYFIAGAGAAGLYLAWTWKRGVKHD' A
#
# COMPACT_ATOMS: atom_id res chain seq x y z
N MET A 1 14.85 12.54 6.15
CA MET A 1 13.49 12.85 5.65
C MET A 1 13.10 12.02 4.44
N LYS A 2 13.95 11.88 3.40
CA LYS A 2 13.68 11.07 2.19
C LYS A 2 13.13 9.66 2.45
N ARG A 3 13.67 8.92 3.43
CA ARG A 3 13.17 7.57 3.79
C ARG A 3 11.71 7.54 4.27
N MET A 4 11.26 8.54 5.04
CA MET A 4 9.86 8.60 5.50
C MET A 4 8.90 8.85 4.33
N THR A 5 9.29 9.69 3.37
CA THR A 5 8.50 9.97 2.17
C THR A 5 8.34 8.73 1.30
N THR A 6 9.41 7.94 1.10
CA THR A 6 9.34 6.69 0.34
C THR A 6 8.33 5.71 0.92
N TRP A 7 8.38 5.45 2.22
CA TRP A 7 7.43 4.52 2.87
C TRP A 7 5.99 5.04 2.92
N THR A 8 5.82 6.37 3.01
CA THR A 8 4.51 7.01 2.89
C THR A 8 3.91 6.79 1.51
N VAL A 9 4.71 6.95 0.44
CA VAL A 9 4.26 6.69 -0.93
C VAL A 9 3.87 5.21 -1.10
N VAL A 10 4.68 4.28 -0.59
CA VAL A 10 4.34 2.85 -0.63
C VAL A 10 3.02 2.56 0.11
N LEU A 11 2.83 3.13 1.30
CA LEU A 11 1.58 2.99 2.04
C LEU A 11 0.39 3.54 1.24
N LEU A 12 0.52 4.74 0.67
CA LEU A 12 -0.53 5.38 -0.12
C LEU A 12 -0.88 4.59 -1.37
N ILE A 13 0.10 3.98 -2.05
CA ILE A 13 -0.14 3.10 -3.20
C ILE A 13 -0.98 1.89 -2.77
N GLY A 14 -0.60 1.22 -1.68
CA GLY A 14 -1.36 0.06 -1.18
C GLY A 14 -2.80 0.42 -0.80
N VAL A 15 -2.97 1.55 -0.11
CA VAL A 15 -4.30 2.06 0.26
C VAL A 15 -5.13 2.44 -0.96
N ALA A 16 -4.53 3.10 -1.96
CA ALA A 16 -5.21 3.48 -3.19
C ALA A 16 -5.72 2.24 -3.96
N VAL A 17 -4.92 1.17 -4.05
CA VAL A 17 -5.33 -0.09 -4.67
C VAL A 17 -6.57 -0.68 -3.98
N ILE A 18 -6.57 -0.71 -2.64
CA ILE A 18 -7.71 -1.23 -1.87
C ILE A 18 -8.94 -0.32 -2.02
N ALA A 19 -8.74 1.00 -2.00
CA ALA A 19 -9.82 1.99 -2.04
C ALA A 19 -10.51 2.07 -3.41
N VAL A 20 -9.78 1.83 -4.50
CA VAL A 20 -10.33 1.79 -5.86
C VAL A 20 -11.05 0.47 -6.13
N TYR A 21 -10.67 -0.63 -5.45
CA TYR A 21 -11.27 -1.95 -5.67
C TYR A 21 -12.82 -2.00 -5.58
N PRO A 22 -13.50 -1.41 -4.58
CA PRO A 22 -14.97 -1.44 -4.50
C PRO A 22 -15.67 -0.68 -5.63
N TRP A 23 -14.96 0.15 -6.41
CA TRP A 23 -15.51 0.87 -7.56
C TRP A 23 -15.47 0.02 -8.84
N ILE A 24 -14.86 -1.17 -8.79
CA ILE A 24 -14.82 -2.09 -9.91
C ILE A 24 -16.15 -2.88 -9.95
N PRO A 25 -16.90 -2.86 -11.06
CA PRO A 25 -18.14 -3.61 -11.17
C PRO A 25 -17.87 -5.12 -11.04
N ARG A 26 -18.54 -5.80 -10.10
CA ARG A 26 -18.37 -7.24 -9.80
C ARG A 26 -18.90 -8.21 -10.86
N GLY A 27 -19.19 -7.73 -12.07
CA GLY A 27 -19.74 -8.53 -13.17
C GLY A 27 -19.15 -8.16 -14.53
N ALA A 28 -18.10 -7.35 -14.55
CA ALA A 28 -17.44 -7.01 -15.80
C ALA A 28 -16.66 -8.24 -16.28
N THR A 29 -17.22 -8.90 -17.30
CA THR A 29 -16.63 -10.08 -17.91
C THR A 29 -15.24 -9.73 -18.48
N PRO A 30 -14.32 -10.71 -18.59
CA PRO A 30 -12.95 -10.46 -19.08
C PRO A 30 -12.88 -9.77 -20.45
N ALA A 31 -13.99 -9.78 -21.19
CA ALA A 31 -14.13 -9.21 -22.52
C ALA A 31 -14.39 -7.70 -22.55
N GLU A 32 -14.93 -7.08 -21.49
CA GLU A 32 -15.37 -5.66 -21.56
C GLU A 32 -14.52 -4.69 -20.73
N THR A 33 -13.82 -5.14 -19.69
CA THR A 33 -13.04 -4.26 -18.79
C THR A 33 -11.57 -4.63 -18.61
N GLY A 34 -11.10 -5.68 -19.28
CA GLY A 34 -9.81 -6.28 -18.97
C GLY A 34 -9.88 -7.08 -17.66
N PHE A 35 -9.16 -8.19 -17.63
CA PHE A 35 -9.08 -9.12 -16.52
C PHE A 35 -8.68 -8.40 -15.22
N PHE A 36 -9.65 -8.08 -14.36
CA PHE A 36 -9.34 -7.55 -13.04
C PHE A 36 -8.93 -8.71 -12.14
N PRO A 37 -7.65 -8.78 -11.71
CA PRO A 37 -7.18 -9.96 -11.02
C PRO A 37 -7.65 -9.97 -9.57
N ASP A 38 -8.23 -11.08 -9.12
CA ASP A 38 -8.64 -11.26 -7.72
C ASP A 38 -7.47 -11.18 -6.74
N TRP A 39 -6.24 -11.39 -7.21
CA TRP A 39 -5.01 -11.21 -6.43
C TRP A 39 -4.65 -9.74 -6.15
N LEU A 40 -5.37 -8.78 -6.76
CA LEU A 40 -5.10 -7.35 -6.57
C LEU A 40 -5.43 -6.88 -5.14
N ILE A 41 -6.50 -7.40 -4.53
CA ILE A 41 -6.84 -7.10 -3.12
C ILE A 41 -5.72 -7.56 -2.16
N PRO A 42 -5.32 -8.85 -2.14
CA PRO A 42 -4.26 -9.29 -1.23
C PRO A 42 -2.94 -8.58 -1.51
N LEU A 43 -2.64 -8.23 -2.77
CA LEU A 43 -1.47 -7.41 -3.10
C LEU A 43 -1.56 -5.99 -2.51
N GLY A 44 -2.72 -5.34 -2.61
CA GLY A 44 -2.95 -4.02 -2.00
C GLY A 44 -2.71 -4.02 -0.49
N TYR A 45 -3.21 -5.04 0.21
CA TYR A 45 -2.95 -5.22 1.65
C TYR A 45 -1.47 -5.45 1.96
N PHE A 46 -0.78 -6.25 1.15
CA PHE A 46 0.65 -6.47 1.31
C PHE A 46 1.45 -5.18 1.16
N ILE A 47 1.17 -4.38 0.12
CA ILE A 47 1.84 -3.10 -0.13
C ILE A 47 1.54 -2.10 1.00
N ALA A 48 0.28 -2.00 1.44
CA ALA A 48 -0.10 -1.14 2.55
C ALA A 48 0.61 -1.54 3.85
N GLY A 49 0.67 -2.85 4.13
CA GLY A 49 1.39 -3.39 5.28
C GLY A 49 2.90 -3.10 5.22
N ALA A 50 3.54 -3.31 4.06
CA ALA A 50 4.95 -3.00 3.85
C ALA A 50 5.25 -1.51 4.03
N GLY A 51 4.38 -0.63 3.51
CA GLY A 51 4.46 0.81 3.70
C GLY A 51 4.35 1.22 5.16
N ALA A 52 3.37 0.68 5.88
CA ALA A 52 3.17 0.93 7.32
C ALA A 52 4.37 0.44 8.16
N ALA A 53 4.86 -0.77 7.89
CA ALA A 53 6.02 -1.33 8.58
C ALA A 53 7.29 -0.50 8.34
N GLY A 54 7.53 -0.08 7.09
CA GLY A 54 8.66 0.78 6.74
C GLY A 54 8.58 2.18 7.37
N LEU A 55 7.38 2.76 7.46
CA LEU A 55 7.11 4.00 8.18
C LEU A 55 7.40 3.85 9.67
N TYR A 56 6.93 2.75 10.28
CA TYR A 56 7.17 2.44 11.67
C TYR A 56 8.67 2.29 11.95
N LEU A 57 9.41 1.52 11.14
CA LEU A 57 10.85 1.36 11.27
C LEU A 57 11.61 2.69 11.05
N ALA A 58 11.21 3.50 10.07
CA ALA A 58 11.82 4.81 9.85
C ALA A 58 11.57 5.77 11.02
N TRP A 59 10.42 5.65 11.68
CA TRP A 59 10.08 6.43 12.86
C TRP A 59 10.82 5.95 14.11
N THR A 60 10.89 4.63 14.36
CA THR A 60 11.65 4.08 15.50
C THR A 60 13.13 4.38 15.35
N TRP A 61 13.70 4.29 14.16
CA TRP A 61 15.10 4.69 13.92
C TRP A 61 15.32 6.19 14.14
N LYS A 62 14.37 7.04 13.79
CA LYS A 62 14.45 8.48 14.06
C LYS A 62 14.36 8.79 15.57
N ARG A 63 13.63 7.98 16.34
CA ARG A 63 13.47 8.14 17.80
C ARG A 63 14.57 7.45 18.62
N GLY A 64 15.13 6.35 18.13
CA GLY A 64 16.16 5.55 18.80
C GLY A 64 17.58 6.11 18.74
N VAL A 65 17.81 7.21 18.00
CA VAL A 65 19.10 7.95 18.02
C VAL A 65 19.17 8.95 19.19
N LYS A 66 18.23 8.88 20.15
CA LYS A 66 18.44 9.43 21.50
C LYS A 66 19.09 8.36 22.38
N HIS A 67 20.36 8.05 22.09
CA HIS A 67 21.24 7.52 23.12
C HIS A 67 21.93 8.73 23.74
N ASP A 68 21.26 9.30 24.74
CA ASP A 68 21.91 10.14 25.76
C ASP A 68 22.69 9.22 26.71
#